data_AF-A0A023SGM5-F1
#
_entry.id   AF-A0A023SGM5-F1
#
_cell.length_a   1.000
_cell.length_b   1.000
_cell.length_c   1.000
_cell.angle_alpha   90.00
_cell.angle_beta   90.00
_cell.angle_gamma   90.00
#
_symmetry.space_group_name_H-M   'P 1'
#
loop_
_entity.id
_entity.type
_entity.pdbx_description
1 polymer ?
#
loop_
_entity_poly.entity_id
_entity_poly.type
_entity_poly.pdbx_seq_one_letter_code
_entity_poly.pdbx_strand_id
1 'polypeptide(L)' 'EHSDETFCIDNEALYDICMRTLKLSQPSYGDLNHLVSAVMSGVTTSLRFPGQLNSDLRKLAVNMVPFPRL' A
#
# COMPACT_ATOMS: atom_id res chain seq x y z
N GLU A 1 -10.54 16.28 -2.59
CA GLU A 1 -10.41 17.44 -3.51
C GLU A 1 -8.95 17.86 -3.75
N HIS A 2 -8.05 17.68 -2.78
CA HIS A 2 -6.64 18.12 -2.86
C HIS A 2 -5.62 16.98 -2.96
N SER A 3 -6.08 15.75 -3.14
CA SER A 3 -5.23 14.56 -3.24
C SER A 3 -5.48 13.92 -4.60
N ASP A 4 -4.39 13.57 -5.29
CA ASP A 4 -4.41 12.90 -6.60
C ASP A 4 -4.52 11.36 -6.44
N GLU A 5 -4.00 10.81 -5.33
CA GLU A 5 -4.04 9.39 -4.98
C GLU A 5 -4.13 9.23 -3.45
N THR A 6 -4.95 8.29 -2.98
CA THR A 6 -5.06 7.94 -1.56
C THR A 6 -5.11 6.42 -1.40
N PHE A 7 -4.28 5.88 -0.50
CA PHE A 7 -4.33 4.48 -0.11
C PHE A 7 -5.14 4.34 1.18
N CYS A 8 -6.36 3.82 1.08
CA CYS A 8 -7.19 3.51 2.24
C CYS A 8 -6.73 2.20 2.87
N ILE A 9 -6.35 2.25 4.15
CA ILE A 9 -5.89 1.09 4.91
C ILE A 9 -6.87 0.83 6.04
N ASP A 10 -7.44 -0.37 6.07
CA ASP A 10 -8.39 -0.80 7.09
C ASP A 10 -7.71 -1.73 8.11
N ASN A 11 -7.77 -1.34 9.39
CA ASN A 11 -7.18 -2.11 10.47
C ASN A 11 -7.86 -3.48 10.64
N GLU A 12 -9.17 -3.59 10.41
CA GLU A 12 -9.87 -4.88 10.53
C GLU A 12 -9.32 -5.89 9.52
N ALA A 13 -9.16 -5.46 8.27
CA ALA A 13 -8.51 -6.27 7.23
C ALA A 13 -7.05 -6.62 7.58
N LEU A 14 -6.28 -5.68 8.15
CA LEU A 14 -4.90 -5.97 8.58
C LEU A 14 -4.85 -7.00 9.71
N TYR A 15 -5.75 -6.89 10.70
CA TYR A 15 -5.87 -7.88 11.77
C TYR A 15 -6.18 -9.27 11.21
N ASP A 16 -7.09 -9.36 10.23
CA ASP A 16 -7.44 -10.63 9.58
C ASP A 16 -6.22 -11.24 8.86
N ILE A 17 -5.43 -10.44 8.14
CA ILE A 17 -4.18 -10.88 7.50
C ILE A 17 -3.19 -11.39 8.55
N CYS A 18 -2.98 -10.64 9.64
CA CYS A 18 -2.05 -11.02 10.70
C CYS A 18 -2.46 -12.36 11.36
N MET A 19 -3.75 -12.56 11.64
CA MET A 19 -4.23 -13.77 12.30
C MET A 19 -4.32 -14.96 11.34
N ARG A 20 -4.93 -14.79 10.16
CA ARG A 20 -5.21 -15.89 9.23
C ARG A 20 -4.03 -16.26 8.36
N THR A 21 -3.25 -15.30 7.91
CA THR A 21 -2.13 -15.53 6.98
C THR A 21 -0.81 -15.66 7.73
N LEU A 22 -0.49 -14.68 8.59
CA LEU A 22 0.77 -14.66 9.35
C LEU A 22 0.75 -15.52 10.62
N LYS A 23 -0.43 -16.07 10.97
CA LYS A 23 -0.64 -16.97 12.12
C LYS A 23 -0.25 -16.35 13.47
N LEU A 24 -0.37 -15.02 13.59
CA LEU A 24 -0.15 -14.29 14.84
C LEU A 24 -1.39 -14.42 15.72
N SER A 25 -1.24 -15.00 16.91
CA SER A 25 -2.38 -15.24 17.83
C SER A 25 -2.96 -13.96 18.44
N GLN A 26 -2.11 -12.96 18.69
CA GLN A 26 -2.51 -11.64 19.20
C GLN A 26 -1.69 -10.55 18.49
N PRO A 27 -2.11 -10.11 17.29
CA PRO A 27 -1.43 -9.05 16.56
C PRO A 27 -1.44 -7.74 17.35
N SER A 28 -0.31 -7.04 17.36
CA SER A 28 -0.16 -5.71 17.95
C SER A 28 -0.17 -4.63 16.87
N TYR A 29 -0.31 -3.37 17.26
CA TYR A 29 -0.11 -2.24 16.32
C TYR A 29 1.30 -2.23 15.70
N GLY A 30 2.30 -2.81 16.37
CA GLY A 30 3.63 -2.98 15.79
C GLY A 30 3.62 -3.87 14.55
N ASP A 31 2.87 -4.97 14.60
CA ASP A 31 2.72 -5.91 13.48
C ASP A 31 1.98 -5.28 12.30
N LEU A 32 0.89 -4.55 12.61
CA LEU A 32 0.13 -3.80 11.60
C LEU A 32 1.01 -2.74 10.93
N ASN A 33 1.74 -1.95 11.72
CA ASN A 33 2.63 -0.92 11.21
C ASN A 33 3.76 -1.50 10.35
N HIS A 34 4.29 -2.67 10.72
CA HIS A 34 5.26 -3.37 9.90
C HIS A 34 4.67 -3.72 8.53
N LEU A 35 3.46 -4.29 8.48
CA LEU A 35 2.78 -4.60 7.23
C LEU A 35 2.52 -3.36 6.37
N VAL A 36 2.03 -2.27 6.97
CA VAL A 36 1.82 -0.99 6.28
C VAL A 36 3.13 -0.43 5.72
N SER A 37 4.21 -0.46 6.50
CA SER A 37 5.52 0.03 6.06
C SER A 37 6.06 -0.77 4.86
N ALA A 38 5.81 -2.08 4.83
CA ALA A 38 6.22 -2.94 3.72
C ALA A 38 5.47 -2.60 2.43
N VAL A 39 4.15 -2.34 2.52
CA VAL A 39 3.33 -1.90 1.38
C VAL A 39 3.81 -0.54 0.86
N MET A 40 4.01 0.44 1.74
CA MET A 40 4.48 1.78 1.35
C MET A 40 5.90 1.74 0.72
N SER A 41 6.78 0.91 1.25
CA SER A 41 8.08 0.64 0.65
C SER A 41 7.90 0.04 -0.76
N GLY A 42 7.04 -0.97 -0.90
CA GLY A 42 6.71 -1.61 -2.18
C GLY A 42 6.27 -0.60 -3.25
N VAL A 43 5.28 0.25 -2.94
CA VAL A 43 4.74 1.27 -3.85
C VAL A 43 5.83 2.21 -4.39
N THR A 44 6.81 2.58 -3.57
CA THR A 44 7.88 3.52 -3.95
C THR A 44 9.14 2.86 -4.53
N THR A 45 9.15 1.53 -4.71
CA THR A 45 10.34 0.78 -5.13
C THR A 45 10.90 1.26 -6.47
N SER A 46 10.03 1.53 -7.45
CA SER A 46 10.39 2.02 -8.79
C SER A 46 11.00 3.43 -8.80
N LEU A 47 10.78 4.22 -7.73
CA LEU A 47 11.40 5.53 -7.55
C LEU A 47 12.77 5.43 -6.90
N ARG A 48 12.99 4.40 -6.07
CA ARG A 48 14.21 4.23 -5.28
C ARG A 48 15.27 3.41 -6.00
N PHE A 49 14.86 2.51 -6.89
CA PHE A 49 15.76 1.59 -7.58
C PHE A 49 15.47 1.52 -9.08
N PRO A 50 16.49 1.34 -9.93
CA PRO A 50 16.30 1.20 -11.36
C PRO A 50 15.63 -0.15 -11.69
N GLY A 51 14.58 -0.12 -12.50
CA GLY A 51 13.93 -1.31 -13.08
C GLY A 51 13.81 -1.20 -14.60
N GLN A 52 13.65 -2.35 -15.28
CA GLN A 52 13.45 -2.39 -16.73
C GLN A 52 12.07 -1.85 -17.15
N LEU A 53 11.07 -1.96 -16.26
CA LEU A 53 9.71 -1.48 -16.46
C LEU A 53 9.34 -0.54 -15.32
N ASN A 54 9.91 0.67 -15.32
CA ASN A 54 9.59 1.66 -14.29
C ASN A 54 8.15 2.17 -14.48
N SER A 55 7.34 1.99 -13.44
CA SER A 55 6.07 2.68 -13.28
C SER A 55 6.28 3.71 -12.17
N ASP A 56 6.46 4.97 -12.57
CA ASP A 56 6.46 6.07 -11.61
C ASP A 56 5.05 6.29 -11.04
N LEU A 57 4.93 7.07 -9.97
CA LEU A 57 3.62 7.34 -9.34
C LEU A 57 2.63 7.96 -10.33
N ARG A 58 3.09 8.85 -11.22
CA ARG A 58 2.23 9.47 -12.24
C ARG A 58 1.60 8.42 -13.16
N LYS A 59 2.37 7.42 -13.58
CA LYS A 59 1.88 6.31 -14.39
C LYS A 59 0.91 5.42 -13.61
N LEU A 60 1.08 5.28 -12.29
CA LEU A 60 0.09 4.61 -11.44
C LEU A 60 -1.24 5.39 -11.44
N ALA A 61 -1.21 6.69 -11.13
CA ALA A 61 -2.38 7.58 -11.16
C ALA A 61 -3.13 7.50 -12.49
N VAL A 62 -2.43 7.71 -13.62
CA VAL A 62 -3.06 7.77 -14.95
C VAL A 62 -3.74 6.45 -15.33
N ASN A 63 -3.19 5.31 -14.91
CA ASN A 63 -3.75 4.00 -15.26
C ASN A 63 -4.87 3.55 -14.31
N MET A 64 -4.81 3.93 -13.02
CA MET A 64 -5.72 3.44 -11.99
C MET A 64 -6.87 4.40 -11.67
N VAL A 65 -6.73 5.69 -11.96
CA VAL A 65 -7.73 6.73 -11.69
C VAL A 65 -8.30 7.25 -13.02
N PRO A 66 -9.36 6.61 -13.56
CA PRO A 66 -9.94 7.01 -14.84
C PRO A 66 -10.75 8.32 -14.78
N PHE A 67 -11.16 8.75 -13.58
CA PHE A 67 -11.97 9.95 -13.36
C PHE A 67 -11.49 10.72 -12.13
N PRO A 68 -11.47 12.08 -12.14
CA PRO A 68 -10.86 12.90 -11.08
C PRO A 68 -11.46 12.82 -9.66
N ARG A 69 -12.54 12.08 -9.45
CA ARG A 69 -13.25 11.98 -8.15
C ARG A 69 -13.48 10.55 -7.69
N LEU A 70 -12.88 9.58 -8.38
CA LEU A 70 -12.94 8.16 -8.06
C LEU A 70 -11.64 7.73 -7.37
#